data_AF-A0A920PU78-F1
#
_entry.id   AF-A0A920PU78-F1
#
_cell.length_a   1.000
_cell.length_b   1.000
_cell.length_c   1.000
_cell.angle_alpha   90.00
_cell.angle_beta   90.00
_cell.angle_gamma   90.00
#
_symmetry.space_group_name_H-M   'P 1'
#
loop_
_entity.id
_entity.type
_entity.pdbx_description
1 polymer ?
#
loop_
_entity_poly.entity_id
_entity_poly.type
_entity_poly.pdbx_seq_one_letter_code
_entity_poly.pdbx_strand_id
1 'polypeptide(L)'
;MIDATETEVDRMLTNHERGEVAKTALDRQGKVVLVDSLEEAVDLVNHIAPEHLCLLLDDPGSWVDKIKHAGGLFLGEYSPEVMGDYIAGPSHVMPTGGTAGFWIRSQRAPLPADYASGRP
;
A
#
# COMPACT_ATOMS: atom_id res chain seq x y z
N MET A 1 10.35 -14.34 2.73
CA MET A 1 9.77 -12.99 2.87
C MET A 1 8.47 -13.06 3.65
N ILE A 2 7.47 -13.83 3.18
CA ILE A 2 6.18 -14.02 3.88
C ILE A 2 6.38 -14.41 5.36
N ASP A 3 7.12 -15.49 5.65
CA ASP A 3 7.32 -15.95 7.03
C ASP A 3 7.95 -14.88 7.94
N ALA A 4 8.86 -14.06 7.39
CA ALA A 4 9.50 -12.98 8.13
C ALA A 4 8.51 -11.83 8.40
N THR A 5 7.67 -11.50 7.42
CA THR A 5 6.58 -10.53 7.58
C THR A 5 5.57 -11.00 8.61
N GLU A 6 5.13 -12.27 8.54
CA GLU A 6 4.19 -12.84 9.52
C GLU A 6 4.77 -12.81 10.94
N THR A 7 6.03 -13.23 11.10
CA THR A 7 6.73 -13.19 12.39
C THR A 7 6.79 -11.76 12.95
N GLU A 8 7.08 -10.77 12.10
CA GLU A 8 7.17 -9.38 12.54
C GLU A 8 5.78 -8.79 12.86
N VAL A 9 4.76 -9.14 12.08
CA VAL A 9 3.36 -8.76 12.38
C VAL A 9 2.94 -9.32 13.73
N ASP A 10 3.20 -10.60 14.01
CA ASP A 10 2.89 -11.21 15.31
C ASP A 10 3.62 -10.52 16.48
N ARG A 11 4.90 -10.18 16.27
CA ARG A 11 5.69 -9.41 17.24
C ARG A 11 5.06 -8.03 17.49
N MET A 12 4.62 -7.33 16.45
CA MET A 12 3.99 -6.02 16.57
C MET A 12 2.63 -6.10 17.27
N LEU A 13 1.79 -7.07 16.88
CA LEU A 13 0.48 -7.30 17.49
C LEU A 13 0.59 -7.57 19.00
N THR A 14 1.57 -8.36 19.41
CA THR A 14 1.78 -8.72 20.82
C THR A 14 2.18 -7.51 21.68
N ASN A 15 2.90 -6.53 21.11
CA ASN A 15 3.49 -5.41 21.84
C ASN A 15 2.71 -4.10 21.72
N HIS A 16 1.62 -4.07 20.95
CA HIS A 16 0.84 -2.84 20.72
C HIS A 16 -0.38 -2.77 21.64
N GLU A 17 -0.69 -1.59 22.18
CA GLU A 17 -1.84 -1.38 23.09
C GLU A 17 -3.18 -1.82 22.47
N ARG A 18 -3.31 -1.65 21.14
CA ARG A 18 -4.48 -2.07 20.35
C ARG A 18 -4.29 -3.39 19.60
N GLY A 19 -3.34 -4.22 20.03
CA GLY A 19 -2.96 -5.48 19.38
C GLY A 19 -4.14 -6.41 19.10
N GLU A 20 -5.01 -6.64 20.08
CA GLU A 20 -6.18 -7.52 19.93
C GLU A 20 -7.20 -7.03 18.88
N VAL A 21 -7.39 -5.71 18.78
CA VAL A 21 -8.28 -5.12 17.77
C VAL A 21 -7.68 -5.29 16.37
N ALA A 22 -6.38 -5.01 16.22
CA ALA A 22 -5.68 -5.20 14.96
C ALA A 22 -5.65 -6.67 14.52
N LYS A 23 -5.40 -7.60 15.45
CA LYS A 23 -5.45 -9.04 15.22
C LYS A 23 -6.83 -9.47 14.72
N THR A 24 -7.89 -9.02 15.38
CA THR A 24 -9.27 -9.33 14.96
C THR A 24 -9.56 -8.84 13.54
N ALA A 25 -9.04 -7.66 13.15
CA ALA A 25 -9.19 -7.15 11.79
C ALA A 25 -8.42 -8.01 10.76
N LEU A 26 -7.18 -8.39 11.08
CA LEU A 26 -6.35 -9.26 10.25
C LEU A 26 -6.95 -10.66 10.11
N ASP A 27 -7.46 -11.27 11.18
CA ASP A 27 -8.10 -12.59 11.13
C ASP A 27 -9.33 -12.59 10.22
N ARG A 28 -10.08 -11.48 10.18
CA ARG A 28 -11.31 -11.36 9.37
C ARG A 28 -11.04 -11.03 7.92
N GLN A 29 -10.12 -10.11 7.64
CA GLN A 29 -9.94 -9.53 6.30
C GLN A 29 -8.50 -9.58 5.78
N GLY A 30 -7.51 -9.86 6.62
CA GLY A 30 -6.12 -10.04 6.22
C GLY A 30 -5.96 -11.24 5.28
N LYS A 31 -5.15 -11.04 4.24
CA LYS A 31 -4.78 -12.04 3.25
C LYS A 31 -3.33 -11.83 2.86
N VAL A 32 -2.61 -12.93 2.68
CA VAL A 32 -1.31 -12.97 2.01
C VAL A 32 -1.53 -13.69 0.69
N VAL A 33 -1.08 -13.10 -0.40
CA VAL A 33 -1.15 -13.70 -1.73
C VAL A 33 0.26 -13.84 -2.27
N LEU A 34 0.64 -15.07 -2.58
CA LEU A 34 1.88 -15.37 -3.27
C LEU A 34 1.59 -15.46 -4.77
N VAL A 35 2.37 -14.74 -5.56
CA VAL A 35 2.27 -14.70 -7.03
C VAL A 35 3.64 -15.01 -7.64
N ASP A 36 3.65 -15.40 -8.91
CA ASP A 36 4.87 -15.82 -9.60
C ASP A 36 5.68 -14.62 -10.13
N SER A 37 5.06 -13.44 -10.30
CA SER A 37 5.76 -12.23 -10.73
C SER A 37 5.12 -10.91 -10.26
N LEU A 38 5.86 -9.81 -10.41
CA LEU A 38 5.35 -8.47 -10.11
C LEU A 38 4.25 -8.03 -11.08
N GLU A 39 4.29 -8.47 -12.34
CA GLU A 39 3.20 -8.25 -13.29
C GLU A 39 1.90 -8.89 -12.81
N GLU A 40 1.96 -10.12 -12.29
CA GLU A 40 0.80 -10.80 -11.73
C GLU A 40 0.29 -10.07 -10.47
N ALA A 41 1.19 -9.59 -9.60
CA ALA A 41 0.81 -8.75 -8.46
C ALA A 41 0.07 -7.48 -8.91
N VAL A 42 0.54 -6.83 -9.96
CA VAL A 42 -0.07 -5.61 -10.51
C VAL A 42 -1.44 -5.88 -11.11
N ASP A 43 -1.61 -6.98 -11.85
CA ASP A 43 -2.90 -7.37 -12.40
C ASP A 43 -3.90 -7.69 -11.28
N LEU A 44 -3.46 -8.39 -10.24
CA LEU A 44 -4.25 -8.67 -9.05
C LEU A 44 -4.67 -7.37 -8.32
N VAL A 45 -3.73 -6.45 -8.08
CA VAL A 45 -4.00 -5.17 -7.43
C VAL A 45 -5.00 -4.34 -8.25
N ASN A 46 -4.82 -4.28 -9.57
CA ASN A 46 -5.76 -3.60 -10.46
C ASN A 46 -7.16 -4.22 -10.40
N HIS A 47 -7.26 -5.54 -10.23
CA HIS A 47 -8.55 -6.21 -10.05
C HIS A 47 -9.18 -5.90 -8.68
N ILE A 48 -8.38 -5.86 -7.61
CA ILE A 48 -8.82 -5.54 -6.25
C ILE A 48 -9.27 -4.07 -6.14
N ALA A 49 -8.61 -3.16 -6.87
CA ALA A 49 -8.83 -1.72 -6.82
C ALA A 49 -8.80 -1.17 -5.38
N PRO A 50 -7.65 -1.28 -4.68
CA PRO A 50 -7.55 -0.93 -3.27
C PRO A 50 -7.74 0.56 -3.01
N GLU A 51 -8.18 0.89 -1.80
CA GLU A 51 -8.20 2.27 -1.31
C GLU A 51 -6.77 2.80 -1.17
N HIS A 52 -5.89 2.05 -0.52
CA HIS A 52 -4.47 2.37 -0.35
C HIS A 52 -3.59 1.27 -0.96
N LEU A 53 -2.63 1.67 -1.79
CA LEU A 53 -1.62 0.77 -2.33
C LEU A 53 -0.21 1.25 -1.94
N CYS A 54 0.55 0.40 -1.27
CA CYS A 54 1.96 0.62 -0.95
C CYS A 54 2.85 -0.24 -1.86
N LEU A 55 3.74 0.39 -2.61
CA LEU A 55 4.75 -0.28 -3.44
C LEU A 55 6.10 -0.25 -2.72
N LEU A 56 6.39 -1.33 -1.98
CA LEU A 56 7.67 -1.56 -1.32
C LEU A 56 8.59 -2.37 -2.24
N LEU A 57 9.09 -1.71 -3.29
CA LEU A 57 9.97 -2.27 -4.32
C LEU A 57 11.25 -1.42 -4.41
N ASP A 58 12.30 -1.96 -5.04
CA ASP A 58 13.55 -1.22 -5.27
C ASP A 58 13.35 -0.01 -6.21
N ASP A 59 12.60 -0.20 -7.29
CA ASP A 59 12.22 0.87 -8.24
C ASP A 59 10.70 0.91 -8.45
N PRO A 60 9.92 1.40 -7.46
CA PRO A 60 8.47 1.48 -7.52
C PRO A 60 8.01 2.53 -8.55
N GLY A 61 8.85 3.49 -8.92
CA GLY A 61 8.57 4.50 -9.93
C GLY A 61 8.26 3.89 -11.30
N SER A 62 8.99 2.84 -11.69
CA SER A 62 8.77 2.10 -12.93
C SER A 62 7.41 1.37 -13.01
N TRP A 63 6.73 1.18 -11.87
CA TRP A 63 5.47 0.44 -11.78
C TRP A 63 4.24 1.34 -11.69
N VAL A 64 4.41 2.63 -11.38
CA VAL A 64 3.30 3.59 -11.19
C VAL A 64 2.36 3.62 -12.40
N ASP A 65 2.89 3.61 -13.61
CA ASP A 65 2.10 3.69 -14.84
C ASP A 65 1.34 2.39 -15.15
N LYS A 66 1.68 1.29 -14.48
CA LYS A 66 0.98 0.01 -14.60
C LYS A 66 -0.18 -0.13 -13.60
N ILE A 67 -0.25 0.72 -12.58
CA ILE A 67 -1.36 0.76 -11.61
C ILE A 67 -2.50 1.61 -12.18
N LYS A 68 -3.60 0.95 -12.52
CA LYS A 68 -4.83 1.53 -13.08
C LYS A 68 -5.83 1.94 -12.01
N HIS A 69 -5.91 1.17 -10.92
CA HIS A 69 -6.93 1.34 -9.90
C HIS A 69 -6.32 1.32 -8.49
N ALA A 70 -6.24 2.49 -7.87
CA ALA A 70 -5.92 2.69 -6.46
C ALA A 70 -6.44 4.06 -6.01
N GLY A 71 -6.96 4.18 -4.78
CA GLY A 71 -7.36 5.48 -4.20
C GLY A 71 -6.14 6.37 -3.93
N GLY A 72 -5.19 5.85 -3.16
CA GLY A 72 -3.89 6.44 -2.83
C GLY A 72 -2.74 5.50 -3.16
N LEU A 73 -1.66 6.05 -3.69
CA LEU A 73 -0.46 5.30 -4.06
C LEU A 73 0.75 5.82 -3.27
N PHE A 74 1.40 4.91 -2.55
CA PHE A 74 2.53 5.16 -1.68
C PHE A 74 3.76 4.42 -2.20
N LEU A 75 4.87 5.12 -2.39
CA LEU A 75 6.07 4.56 -3.02
C LEU A 75 7.23 4.48 -2.02
N GLY A 76 7.76 3.28 -1.81
CA GLY A 76 8.95 3.06 -1.01
C GLY A 76 8.74 2.98 0.49
N GLU A 77 9.83 2.62 1.17
CA GLU A 77 9.88 2.42 2.63
C GLU A 77 9.60 3.69 3.43
N TYR A 78 9.82 4.86 2.83
CA TYR A 78 9.67 6.17 3.49
C TYR A 78 8.33 6.86 3.21
N SER A 79 7.40 6.18 2.53
CA SER A 79 6.05 6.69 2.26
C SER A 79 4.99 5.85 2.99
N PRO A 80 5.00 5.72 4.33
CA PRO A 80 3.94 4.98 5.00
C PRO A 80 2.60 5.70 4.78
N GLU A 81 1.52 4.93 4.69
CA GLU A 81 0.13 5.43 4.58
C GLU A 81 -0.16 6.53 5.61
N VAL A 82 0.37 6.35 6.83
CA VAL A 82 0.30 7.33 7.94
C VAL A 82 0.84 8.72 7.55
N MET A 83 1.83 8.81 6.66
CA MET A 83 2.35 10.09 6.15
C MET A 83 1.32 10.77 5.23
N GLY A 84 0.54 9.98 4.47
CA GLY A 84 -0.57 10.43 3.62
C GLY A 84 -1.74 10.98 4.41
N ASP A 85 -2.14 10.27 5.48
CA ASP A 85 -3.26 10.63 6.33
C ASP A 85 -3.06 11.94 7.11
N TYR A 86 -1.80 12.28 7.42
CA TYR A 86 -1.49 13.39 8.32
C TYR A 86 -0.78 14.59 7.65
N ILE A 87 0.03 14.40 6.59
CA ILE A 87 0.96 15.46 6.12
C ILE A 87 0.93 15.67 4.60
N ALA A 88 0.78 14.62 3.78
CA ALA A 88 1.05 14.71 2.34
C ALA A 88 -0.08 15.31 1.49
N GLY A 89 -1.26 15.54 2.07
CA GLY A 89 -2.32 16.32 1.43
C GLY A 89 -3.26 15.65 0.40
N PRO A 90 -3.25 14.32 0.11
CA PRO A 90 -4.44 13.73 -0.49
C PRO A 90 -5.59 13.74 0.54
N SER A 91 -6.82 13.95 0.08
CA SER A 91 -8.00 13.79 0.94
C SER A 91 -7.99 12.40 1.60
N HIS A 92 -8.03 12.31 2.93
CA HIS A 92 -8.14 11.03 3.66
C HIS A 92 -9.50 10.32 3.48
N VAL A 93 -10.41 10.96 2.74
CA VAL A 93 -11.67 10.34 2.32
C VAL A 93 -11.43 9.75 0.94
N MET A 94 -11.29 8.43 0.86
CA MET A 94 -11.04 7.71 -0.38
C MET A 94 -12.05 6.58 -0.62
N PRO A 95 -12.20 6.15 -1.89
CA PRO A 95 -13.15 5.11 -2.26
C PRO A 95 -12.75 3.73 -1.70
N THR A 96 -13.61 3.18 -0.84
CA THR A 96 -13.45 1.84 -0.23
C THR A 96 -14.24 0.76 -0.99
N GLY A 97 -13.96 -0.52 -0.72
CA GLY A 97 -14.77 -1.64 -1.26
C GLY A 97 -14.68 -1.82 -2.78
N GLY A 98 -13.52 -1.54 -3.39
CA GLY A 98 -13.31 -1.67 -4.84
C GLY A 98 -13.86 -0.52 -5.68
N THR A 99 -14.44 0.52 -5.04
CA THR A 99 -15.00 1.66 -5.77
C THR A 99 -13.95 2.53 -6.46
N ALA A 100 -12.65 2.36 -6.14
CA ALA A 100 -11.54 2.99 -6.85
C ALA A 100 -11.50 2.64 -8.36
N GLY A 101 -12.15 1.54 -8.78
CA GLY A 101 -12.34 1.21 -10.19
C GLY A 101 -13.21 2.20 -10.99
N PHE A 102 -13.98 3.07 -10.32
CA PHE A 102 -14.89 4.04 -10.94
C PHE A 102 -14.45 5.51 -10.79
N TRP A 103 -13.40 5.80 -10.01
CA TRP A 103 -12.96 7.17 -9.74
C TRP A 103 -11.85 7.64 -10.68
N ILE A 104 -11.97 8.88 -11.17
CA ILE A 104 -10.89 9.59 -11.87
C ILE A 104 -9.83 10.02 -10.85
N ARG A 105 -8.59 9.62 -11.12
CA ARG A 105 -7.34 9.96 -10.42
C ARG A 105 -7.34 11.43 -9.97
N SER A 106 -7.65 11.70 -8.69
CA SER A 106 -7.90 13.10 -8.28
C SER A 106 -6.64 13.82 -7.80
N GLN A 107 -5.63 13.16 -7.22
CA GLN A 107 -4.46 13.86 -6.67
C GLN A 107 -3.17 13.04 -6.80
N ARG A 108 -2.22 13.55 -7.61
CA ARG A 108 -0.83 13.09 -7.64
C ARG A 108 -0.04 14.06 -6.76
N ALA A 109 0.33 13.66 -5.54
CA ALA A 109 1.36 14.39 -4.80
C ALA A 109 2.66 14.33 -5.64
N PRO A 110 3.37 15.44 -5.82
CA PRO A 110 4.65 15.41 -6.52
C PRO A 110 5.59 14.47 -5.78
N LEU A 111 6.18 13.51 -6.50
CA LEU A 111 7.24 12.69 -5.92
C LEU A 111 8.39 13.61 -5.52
N PRO A 112 8.91 13.51 -4.29
CA PRO A 112 10.11 14.23 -3.94
C PRO A 112 11.24 13.80 -4.90
N ALA A 113 12.06 14.78 -5.31
CA ALA A 113 13.01 14.65 -6.41
C ALA A 113 14.16 13.66 -6.14
N ASP A 114 14.25 13.15 -4.92
CA ASP A 114 15.23 12.20 -4.41
C ASP A 114 14.94 10.76 -4.83
N TYR A 115 13.69 10.40 -5.11
CA TYR A 115 13.30 9.02 -5.45
C TYR A 115 13.93 8.52 -6.77
N ALA A 116 14.24 9.42 -7.71
CA ALA A 116 14.89 9.06 -8.97
C ALA A 116 16.41 8.83 -8.86
N SER A 117 17.00 8.99 -7.67
CA SER A 117 18.46 9.04 -7.52
C SER A 117 19.09 7.86 -6.78
N GLY A 118 18.30 6.91 -6.26
CA GLY A 118 18.81 5.67 -5.66
C GLY A 118 19.84 5.89 -4.54
N ARG A 119 19.74 6.98 -3.78
CA ARG A 119 20.59 7.22 -2.61
C ARG A 119 19.76 7.07 -1.34
N PRO A 120 20.35 6.49 -0.28
CA PRO A 120 19.70 6.31 1.02
C PRO A 120 19.34 7.64 1.68
#